data_AF-A0A2T1CIX9-F1
#
_entry.id   AF-A0A2T1CIX9-F1
#
_cell.length_a   1.000
_cell.length_b   1.000
_cell.length_c   1.000
_cell.angle_alpha   90.00
_cell.angle_beta   90.00
_cell.angle_gamma   90.00
#
_symmetry.space_group_name_H-M   'P 1'
#
loop_
_entity.id
_entity.type
_entity.pdbx_description
1 polymer ?
#
loop_
_entity_poly.entity_id
_entity_poly.type
_entity_poly.pdbx_seq_one_letter_code
_entity_poly.pdbx_strand_id
1 'polypeptide(L)'
;MNEKNELNRSYEILNGDDDVLSLGKATFTVRRLKELAASKFRSILDISVDKNRYDTISTMMEELQINEETKIRGGNITWKTSQQGIDCQILKIGSKGWQKGKLQIEINGGLEFSGKTQTSIKFFPDEPAKQKSPLDDIRQSEEYKKLL
;
A
#
# COMPACT_ATOMS: atom_id res chain seq x y z
N MET A 1 4.74 30.74 -5.36
CA MET A 1 5.13 29.35 -5.70
C MET A 1 4.42 28.47 -4.67
N ASN A 2 3.26 27.90 -5.03
CA ASN A 2 2.36 27.24 -4.08
C ASN A 2 2.48 25.72 -4.19
N GLU A 3 3.23 25.10 -3.28
CA GLU A 3 3.41 23.64 -3.11
C GLU A 3 2.19 22.95 -2.46
N LYS A 4 0.95 23.24 -2.90
CA LYS A 4 -0.25 22.70 -2.24
C LYS A 4 -1.27 22.02 -3.16
N ASN A 5 -0.86 21.46 -4.30
CA ASN A 5 -1.84 20.80 -5.18
C ASN A 5 -1.34 19.56 -5.96
N GLU A 6 -0.44 18.76 -5.40
CA GLU A 6 -0.04 17.46 -6.02
C GLU A 6 -0.86 16.25 -5.52
N LEU A 7 -1.97 16.43 -4.80
CA LEU A 7 -2.67 15.32 -4.12
C LEU A 7 -3.97 14.83 -4.78
N ASN A 8 -4.27 15.27 -6.00
CA ASN A 8 -5.37 14.71 -6.82
C ASN A 8 -4.89 13.69 -7.86
N ARG A 9 -3.76 13.00 -7.63
CA ARG A 9 -3.41 11.84 -8.47
C ARG A 9 -4.28 10.66 -8.05
N SER A 10 -5.04 10.12 -9.00
CA SER A 10 -5.76 8.86 -8.81
C SER A 10 -4.75 7.77 -8.42
N TYR A 11 -5.05 7.03 -7.36
CA TYR A 11 -4.24 5.90 -6.93
C TYR A 11 -5.04 4.61 -7.10
N GLU A 12 -4.29 3.53 -7.23
CA GLU A 12 -4.82 2.18 -7.25
C GLU A 12 -4.41 1.43 -5.98
N ILE A 13 -5.33 0.66 -5.40
CA ILE A 13 -4.99 -0.27 -4.32
C ILE A 13 -4.54 -1.58 -4.96
N LEU A 14 -3.33 -2.02 -4.64
CA LEU A 14 -2.76 -3.26 -5.19
C LEU A 14 -3.33 -4.49 -4.47
N ASN A 15 -4.36 -5.07 -5.09
CA ASN A 15 -5.01 -6.30 -4.62
C ASN A 15 -4.50 -7.56 -5.34
N GLY A 16 -3.82 -7.41 -6.48
CA GLY A 16 -3.17 -8.52 -7.19
C GLY A 16 -1.95 -9.01 -6.41
N ASP A 17 -2.14 -9.97 -5.52
CA ASP A 17 -1.09 -10.47 -4.63
C ASP A 17 0.09 -11.12 -5.38
N ASP A 18 -0.16 -11.63 -6.58
CA ASP A 18 0.83 -12.24 -7.46
C ASP A 18 1.43 -11.22 -8.46
N ASP A 19 0.98 -9.97 -8.46
CA ASP A 19 1.64 -8.89 -9.21
C ASP A 19 3.05 -8.66 -8.66
N VAL A 20 3.98 -8.25 -9.53
CA VAL A 20 5.39 -8.07 -9.17
C VAL A 20 5.70 -6.58 -9.08
N LEU A 21 6.26 -6.18 -7.95
CA LEU A 21 6.80 -4.86 -7.69
C LEU A 21 8.32 -4.87 -7.82
N SER A 22 8.87 -3.87 -8.51
CA SER A 22 10.29 -3.57 -8.56
C SER A 22 10.55 -2.30 -7.75
N LEU A 23 11.41 -2.42 -6.73
CA LEU A 23 11.85 -1.35 -5.84
C LEU A 23 13.37 -1.29 -5.92
N GLY A 24 13.89 -0.31 -6.66
CA GLY A 24 15.33 -0.20 -6.95
C GLY A 24 15.85 -1.42 -7.73
N LYS A 25 16.69 -2.24 -7.09
CA LYS A 25 17.26 -3.47 -7.68
C LYS A 25 16.53 -4.75 -7.27
N ALA A 26 15.58 -4.66 -6.35
CA ALA A 26 14.89 -5.80 -5.79
C ALA A 26 13.48 -5.94 -6.36
N THR A 27 13.04 -7.18 -6.58
CA THR A 27 11.69 -7.50 -7.00
C THR A 27 10.98 -8.35 -5.96
N PHE A 28 9.70 -8.05 -5.74
CA PHE A 28 8.86 -8.72 -4.77
C PHE A 28 7.48 -8.94 -5.37
N THR A 29 6.79 -10.01 -4.98
CA THR A 29 5.33 -10.04 -5.18
C THR A 29 4.67 -9.06 -4.22
N VAL A 30 3.50 -8.53 -4.60
CA VAL A 30 2.69 -7.67 -3.73
C VAL A 30 2.40 -8.38 -2.39
N ARG A 31 2.08 -9.68 -2.43
CA ARG A 31 1.90 -10.50 -1.22
C ARG A 31 3.12 -10.45 -0.31
N ARG A 32 4.30 -10.71 -0.86
CA ARG A 32 5.54 -10.76 -0.08
C ARG A 32 5.86 -9.41 0.57
N LEU A 33 5.60 -8.32 -0.14
CA LEU A 33 5.80 -6.97 0.40
C LEU A 33 4.82 -6.68 1.55
N LYS A 34 3.53 -7.06 1.41
CA LYS A 34 2.53 -6.94 2.50
C LYS A 34 2.96 -7.70 3.75
N GLU A 35 3.43 -8.95 3.60
CA GLU A 35 3.91 -9.78 4.70
C GLU A 35 5.12 -9.17 5.42
N LEU A 36 6.12 -8.71 4.65
CA LEU A 36 7.34 -8.10 5.21
C LEU A 36 7.01 -6.81 5.96
N ALA A 37 6.14 -5.97 5.38
CA ALA A 37 5.71 -4.72 5.99
C ALA A 37 4.94 -5.00 7.30
N ALA A 38 3.98 -5.92 7.28
CA ALA A 38 3.22 -6.32 8.47
C ALA A 38 4.10 -6.95 9.55
N SER A 39 5.06 -7.81 9.17
CA SER A 39 6.01 -8.42 10.10
C SER A 39 6.92 -7.38 10.74
N LYS A 40 7.44 -6.43 9.96
CA LYS A 40 8.27 -5.35 10.48
C LYS A 40 7.49 -4.43 11.40
N PHE A 41 6.24 -4.09 11.04
CA PHE A 41 5.36 -3.29 11.89
C PHE A 41 5.09 -3.96 13.23
N ARG A 42 4.72 -5.25 13.24
CA ARG A 42 4.58 -6.02 14.48
C ARG A 42 5.87 -6.04 15.30
N SER A 43 7.01 -6.28 14.66
CA SER A 43 8.30 -6.26 15.36
C SER A 43 8.62 -4.89 15.95
N ILE A 44 8.24 -3.78 15.31
CA ILE A 44 8.41 -2.42 15.86
C ILE A 44 7.48 -2.23 17.06
N LEU A 45 6.22 -2.67 16.96
CA LEU A 45 5.28 -2.65 18.09
C LEU A 45 5.78 -3.53 19.25
N ASP A 46 6.47 -4.63 18.97
CA ASP A 46 7.02 -5.52 19.99
C ASP A 46 8.33 -4.97 20.62
N ILE A 47 9.19 -4.30 19.83
CA ILE A 47 10.52 -3.80 20.26
C ILE A 47 10.42 -2.43 20.93
N SER A 48 9.51 -1.56 20.50
CA SER A 48 9.38 -0.19 21.04
C SER A 48 8.89 -0.17 22.49
N VAL A 49 8.70 -1.34 23.09
CA VAL A 49 7.99 -1.49 24.34
C VAL A 49 8.57 -2.63 25.17
N ASP A 50 9.48 -2.24 26.07
CA ASP A 50 9.75 -3.01 27.28
C ASP A 50 8.39 -3.39 27.91
N LYS A 51 8.13 -4.67 28.24
CA LYS A 51 6.77 -5.19 28.52
C LYS A 51 5.95 -4.31 29.49
N ASN A 52 6.59 -3.61 30.43
CA ASN A 52 5.95 -2.69 31.37
C ASN A 52 5.39 -1.38 30.77
N ARG A 53 5.88 -0.93 29.60
CA ARG A 53 5.45 0.32 28.96
C ARG A 53 4.29 0.11 27.96
N TYR A 54 4.00 -1.13 27.56
CA TYR A 54 2.96 -1.46 26.59
C TYR A 54 1.60 -1.30 27.20
N ASP A 55 1.42 -1.89 28.38
CA ASP A 55 0.21 -1.70 29.17
C ASP A 55 0.00 -0.21 29.44
N THR A 56 1.06 0.56 29.72
CA THR A 56 0.93 1.99 29.98
C THR A 56 0.49 2.78 28.74
N ILE A 57 1.11 2.58 27.57
CA ILE A 57 0.76 3.31 26.34
C ILE A 57 -0.58 2.82 25.78
N SER A 58 -0.86 1.52 25.84
CA SER A 58 -2.15 0.93 25.47
C SER A 58 -3.26 1.51 26.34
N THR A 59 -3.12 1.48 27.67
CA THR A 59 -4.11 2.04 28.59
C THR A 59 -4.28 3.56 28.43
N MET A 60 -3.20 4.32 28.14
CA MET A 60 -3.30 5.75 27.84
C MET A 60 -4.01 6.04 26.50
N MET A 61 -3.89 5.13 25.53
CA MET A 61 -4.58 5.23 24.24
C MET A 61 -5.94 4.53 24.23
N GLU A 62 -6.33 3.80 25.27
CA GLU A 62 -7.56 3.00 25.29
C GLU A 62 -8.81 3.86 25.45
N GLU A 63 -8.76 4.97 26.19
CA GLU A 63 -9.95 5.77 26.46
C GLU A 63 -9.63 7.25 26.77
N LEU A 64 -10.03 8.14 25.87
CA LEU A 64 -10.18 9.57 26.13
C LEU A 64 -11.58 9.84 26.70
N GLN A 65 -11.66 10.07 28.01
CA GLN A 65 -12.91 10.41 28.67
C GLN A 65 -13.17 11.93 28.57
N ILE A 66 -14.26 12.32 27.91
CA ILE A 66 -14.67 13.73 27.75
C ILE A 66 -15.59 14.16 28.89
N ASN A 67 -16.49 13.27 29.33
CA ASN A 67 -17.32 13.43 30.54
C ASN A 67 -17.78 12.04 31.04
N GLU A 68 -18.65 11.98 32.06
CA GLU A 68 -19.12 10.72 32.66
C GLU A 68 -19.85 9.80 31.66
N GLU A 69 -20.49 10.36 30.64
CA GLU A 69 -21.29 9.63 29.65
C GLU A 69 -20.55 9.42 28.31
N THR A 70 -19.54 10.23 28.01
CA THR A 70 -18.87 10.29 26.71
C THR A 70 -17.42 9.85 26.83
N LYS A 71 -17.16 8.64 26.35
CA LYS A 71 -15.84 8.00 26.30
C LYS A 71 -15.48 7.75 24.85
N ILE A 72 -14.35 8.30 24.39
CA ILE A 72 -13.77 8.00 23.08
C ILE A 72 -12.70 6.95 23.31
N ARG A 73 -12.95 5.70 22.90
CA ARG A 73 -11.88 4.71 22.92
C ARG A 73 -10.85 5.06 21.86
N GLY A 74 -9.58 5.15 22.23
CA GLY A 74 -8.56 5.32 21.21
C GLY A 74 -8.39 4.02 20.41
N GLY A 75 -7.89 4.19 19.20
CA GLY A 75 -8.08 3.24 18.12
C GLY A 75 -6.79 2.69 17.54
N ASN A 76 -6.87 2.31 16.26
CA ASN A 76 -5.79 1.68 15.51
C ASN A 76 -4.57 2.59 15.37
N ILE A 77 -3.38 2.01 15.50
CA ILE A 77 -2.12 2.62 15.10
C ILE A 77 -1.98 2.49 13.59
N THR A 78 -1.68 3.60 12.93
CA THR A 78 -1.42 3.63 11.50
C THR A 78 0.03 3.97 11.21
N TRP A 79 0.75 3.07 10.54
CA TRP A 79 2.06 3.35 9.97
C TRP A 79 1.93 3.63 8.48
N LYS A 80 2.43 4.79 8.05
CA LYS A 80 2.46 5.20 6.63
C LYS A 80 3.89 5.52 6.22
N THR A 81 4.26 5.09 5.02
CA THR A 81 5.47 5.59 4.37
C THR A 81 5.32 7.08 4.02
N SER A 82 6.45 7.75 3.75
CA SER A 82 6.51 9.17 3.35
C SER A 82 5.43 9.56 2.35
N GLN A 83 4.89 10.78 2.48
CA GLN A 83 3.90 11.35 1.56
C GLN A 83 4.43 11.47 0.12
N GLN A 84 5.75 11.53 -0.06
CA GLN A 84 6.36 11.60 -1.40
C GLN A 84 6.30 10.26 -2.16
N GLY A 85 5.95 9.16 -1.49
CA GLY A 85 5.97 7.80 -2.04
C GLY A 85 7.39 7.28 -2.28
N ILE A 86 7.48 6.00 -2.66
CA ILE A 86 8.73 5.33 -3.02
C ILE A 86 8.67 5.02 -4.52
N ASP A 87 9.66 5.45 -5.29
CA ASP A 87 9.71 5.15 -6.73
C ASP A 87 9.73 3.65 -6.97
N CYS A 88 8.84 3.17 -7.83
CA CYS A 88 8.70 1.76 -8.12
C CYS A 88 8.20 1.50 -9.54
N GLN A 89 8.23 0.23 -9.91
CA GLN A 89 7.56 -0.26 -11.12
C GLN A 89 6.70 -1.45 -10.74
N ILE A 90 5.53 -1.58 -11.35
CA ILE A 90 4.65 -2.74 -11.19
C ILE A 90 4.50 -3.48 -12.51
N LEU A 91 4.57 -4.80 -12.45
CA LEU A 91 4.21 -5.71 -13.52
C LEU A 91 2.98 -6.49 -13.05
N LYS A 92 1.82 -6.16 -13.62
CA LYS A 92 0.58 -6.86 -13.31
C LYS A 92 0.45 -8.11 -14.15
N ILE A 93 -0.17 -9.15 -13.62
CA ILE A 93 -0.49 -10.35 -14.40
C ILE A 93 -1.39 -9.96 -15.58
N GLY A 94 -1.00 -10.37 -16.79
CA GLY A 94 -1.71 -10.05 -18.02
C GLY A 94 -1.45 -8.64 -18.58
N SER A 95 -0.59 -7.85 -17.94
CA SER A 95 -0.15 -6.55 -18.49
C SER A 95 0.89 -6.72 -19.60
N LYS A 96 0.95 -5.75 -20.52
CA LYS A 96 1.92 -5.73 -21.64
C LYS A 96 3.34 -5.33 -21.20
N GLY A 97 3.55 -4.96 -19.93
CA GLY A 97 4.87 -4.54 -19.44
C GLY A 97 4.82 -3.79 -18.12
N TRP A 98 5.98 -3.31 -17.70
CA TRP A 98 6.16 -2.57 -16.46
C TRP A 98 5.52 -1.18 -16.52
N GLN A 99 4.78 -0.84 -15.46
CA GLN A 99 4.21 0.48 -15.25
C GLN A 99 4.99 1.20 -14.13
N LYS A 100 5.55 2.37 -14.45
CA LYS A 100 6.28 3.21 -13.47
C LYS A 100 5.31 4.02 -12.62
N GLY A 101 5.69 4.25 -11.38
CA GLY A 101 4.92 5.07 -10.46
C GLY A 101 5.54 5.12 -9.08
N LYS A 102 4.74 5.57 -8.12
CA LYS A 102 5.11 5.68 -6.73
C LYS A 102 4.28 4.78 -5.84
N LEU A 103 4.93 4.18 -4.85
CA LEU A 103 4.32 3.29 -3.88
C LEU A 103 4.13 4.01 -2.54
N GLN A 104 2.98 3.81 -1.92
CA GLN A 104 2.75 4.15 -0.52
C GLN A 104 2.24 2.92 0.22
N ILE A 105 2.87 2.59 1.35
CA ILE A 105 2.45 1.48 2.21
C ILE A 105 1.78 2.08 3.43
N GLU A 106 0.58 1.60 3.72
CA GLU A 106 -0.21 1.98 4.89
C GLU A 106 -0.62 0.71 5.64
N ILE A 107 -0.17 0.61 6.89
CA ILE A 107 -0.49 -0.49 7.79
C ILE A 107 -1.35 0.06 8.92
N ASN A 108 -2.51 -0.55 9.13
CA ASN A 108 -3.37 -0.26 10.26
C ASN A 108 -3.34 -1.47 11.19
N GLY A 109 -3.06 -1.28 12.47
CA GLY A 109 -3.11 -2.34 13.48
C GLY A 109 -3.83 -1.85 14.72
N GLY A 110 -4.67 -2.72 15.29
CA GLY A 110 -5.21 -2.48 16.63
C GLY A 110 -4.15 -2.67 17.71
N LEU A 111 -4.28 -1.92 18.80
CA LEU A 111 -3.57 -2.19 20.06
C LEU A 111 -4.12 -3.45 20.77
N GLU A 112 -5.26 -3.97 20.32
CA GLU A 112 -5.77 -5.24 20.81
C GLU A 112 -4.79 -6.39 20.46
N PHE A 113 -4.41 -7.17 21.48
CA PHE A 113 -3.52 -8.34 21.40
C PHE A 113 -3.93 -9.40 20.35
N SER A 114 -5.08 -9.25 19.68
CA SER A 114 -5.56 -10.15 18.63
C SER A 114 -4.74 -10.08 17.32
N GLY A 115 -3.80 -9.12 17.20
CA GLY A 115 -2.73 -9.15 16.20
C GLY A 115 -3.18 -8.94 14.75
N LYS A 116 -4.41 -8.50 14.51
CA LYS A 116 -4.92 -8.25 13.15
C LYS A 116 -4.38 -6.92 12.63
N THR A 117 -3.32 -7.00 11.83
CA THR A 117 -2.79 -5.87 11.06
C THR A 117 -3.32 -5.92 9.63
N GLN A 118 -3.95 -4.84 9.16
CA GLN A 118 -4.34 -4.68 7.77
C GLN A 118 -3.26 -3.88 7.03
N THR A 119 -2.64 -4.49 6.02
CA THR A 119 -1.67 -3.80 5.15
C THR A 119 -2.30 -3.47 3.81
N SER A 120 -2.23 -2.19 3.45
CA SER A 120 -2.70 -1.65 2.18
C SER A 120 -1.54 -1.01 1.43
N ILE A 121 -1.47 -1.28 0.14
CA ILE A 121 -0.44 -0.74 -0.74
C ILE A 121 -1.13 0.08 -1.82
N LYS A 122 -0.85 1.38 -1.84
CA LYS A 122 -1.36 2.34 -2.82
C LYS A 122 -0.28 2.59 -3.86
N PHE A 123 -0.67 2.49 -5.13
CA PHE A 123 0.19 2.76 -6.27
C PHE A 123 -0.33 3.98 -7.03
N PHE A 124 0.57 4.93 -7.25
CA PHE A 124 0.31 6.17 -7.97
C PHE A 124 1.06 6.09 -9.29
N PRO A 125 0.39 5.74 -10.40
CA PRO A 125 1.06 5.61 -11.68
C PRO A 125 1.56 6.98 -12.18
N ASP A 126 2.77 7.01 -12.75
CA ASP A 126 3.31 8.24 -13.35
C ASP A 126 2.59 8.58 -14.65
N GLU A 127 2.16 7.55 -15.38
CA GLU A 127 1.41 7.66 -16.62
C GLU A 127 0.13 6.81 -16.52
N PRO A 128 -1.01 7.30 -17.05
CA PRO A 128 -2.22 6.49 -17.15
C PRO A 128 -1.93 5.22 -17.94
N ALA A 129 -2.53 4.09 -17.53
CA ALA A 129 -2.39 2.84 -18.25
C ALA A 129 -2.74 3.07 -19.73
N LYS A 130 -1.81 2.79 -20.65
CA LYS A 130 -2.08 2.90 -22.08
C LYS A 130 -3.33 2.08 -22.38
N GLN A 131 -4.43 2.76 -22.74
CA GLN A 131 -5.63 2.08 -23.19
C GLN A 131 -5.23 1.17 -24.36
N LYS A 132 -5.55 -0.13 -24.26
CA LYS A 132 -5.49 -1.00 -25.44
C LYS A 132 -6.44 -0.37 -26.45
N SER A 133 -5.90 0.10 -27.58
CA SER A 133 -6.75 0.44 -28.70
C SER A 133 -7.45 -0.85 -29.13
N PRO A 134 -8.77 -0.85 -29.38
CA PRO A 134 -9.48 -2.02 -29.92
C PRO A 134 -8.82 -2.57 -31.20
N LEU A 135 -8.07 -1.71 -31.90
CA LEU A 135 -7.31 -2.04 -33.11
C LEU A 135 -6.01 -2.81 -32.84
N ASP A 136 -5.47 -2.79 -31.62
CA ASP A 136 -4.26 -3.56 -31.26
C ASP A 136 -4.53 -5.07 -31.32
N ASP A 137 -5.73 -5.50 -30.91
CA ASP A 137 -6.11 -6.92 -30.95
C ASP A 137 -6.32 -7.38 -32.41
N ILE A 138 -6.81 -6.49 -33.29
CA ILE A 138 -6.95 -6.76 -34.73
C ILE A 138 -5.58 -6.81 -35.43
N ARG A 139 -4.65 -5.92 -35.09
CA ARG A 139 -3.29 -5.91 -35.66
C ARG A 139 -2.45 -7.13 -35.29
N GLN A 140 -2.78 -7.78 -34.18
CA GLN A 140 -2.13 -9.03 -33.76
C GLN A 140 -2.86 -10.30 -34.21
N SER A 141 -4.00 -10.18 -34.91
CA SER A 141 -4.73 -11.32 -35.44
C SER A 141 -3.97 -11.98 -36.59
N GLU A 142 -4.07 -13.31 -36.67
CA GLU A 142 -3.51 -14.10 -37.77
C GLU A 142 -4.09 -13.71 -39.14
N GLU A 143 -5.32 -13.19 -39.16
CA GLU A 143 -5.98 -12.71 -40.38
C GLU A 143 -5.29 -11.47 -40.96
N TYR A 144 -4.85 -10.55 -40.10
CA TYR A 144 -4.15 -9.33 -40.55
C TYR A 144 -2.73 -9.63 -41.06
N LYS A 145 -2.06 -10.63 -40.48
CA LYS A 145 -0.72 -11.06 -40.93
C LYS A 145 -0.72 -11.73 -42.31
N LYS A 146 -1.85 -12.29 -42.75
CA LYS A 146 -2.01 -12.91 -44.07
C LYS A 146 -2.25 -11.90 -45.21
N LEU A 147 -2.42 -10.62 -44.87
CA LEU A 147 -2.65 -9.52 -45.82
C LEU A 147 -1.37 -8.72 -46.13
N LEU A 148 -0.23 -9.10 -45.53
CA LEU A 148 1.12 -8.59 -45.79
C LEU A 148 1.94 -9.66 -46.53
#